data_AF-A0A1W9HEU4-F1
#
_entry.id   AF-A0A1W9HEU4-F1
#
_cell.length_a   1.000
_cell.length_b   1.000
_cell.length_c   1.000
_cell.angle_alpha   90.00
_cell.angle_beta   90.00
_cell.angle_gamma   90.00
#
_symmetry.space_group_name_H-M   'P 1'
#
loop_
_entity.id
_entity.type
_entity.pdbx_description
1 polymer ?
#
loop_
_entity_poly.entity_id
_entity_poly.type
_entity_poly.pdbx_seq_one_letter_code
_entity_poly.pdbx_strand_id
1 'polypeptide(L)'
;MIDDENGTDRRAMLKAVALAGAAAGGSALLPTSLFAAPARRIAGRSGTLANDVSVMQGALALEHEGIAAYKIAAGSGLLSPGTIAVASVFLGHHEGHRDELAKLIAQVGGKPVEAKSNADYIRDLNIASLKSEADVVKFAAGLEQGATNAYVGQIAALRDPKIAHLFAQ
;
A
#
# COMPACT_ATOMS: atom_id res chain seq x y z
N MET A 1 -18.44 11.21 42.86
CA MET A 1 -18.24 12.41 42.03
C MET A 1 -16.82 12.31 41.52
N ILE A 2 -16.66 11.80 40.30
CA ILE A 2 -15.36 11.69 39.63
C ILE A 2 -15.60 12.33 38.28
N ASP A 3 -15.02 13.50 38.10
CA ASP A 3 -15.13 14.33 36.91
C ASP A 3 -14.17 13.86 35.81
N ASP A 4 -14.64 14.02 34.57
CA ASP A 4 -14.00 13.76 33.28
C ASP A 4 -12.71 14.59 33.08
N GLU A 5 -11.56 13.95 32.87
CA GLU A 5 -10.33 14.60 32.36
C GLU A 5 -9.53 13.63 31.45
N ASN A 6 -10.12 13.15 30.35
CA ASN A 6 -9.39 12.35 29.34
C ASN A 6 -9.59 12.86 27.90
N GLY A 7 -9.95 14.14 27.75
CA GLY A 7 -10.24 14.78 26.47
C GLY A 7 -9.06 15.55 25.84
N THR A 8 -8.06 15.93 26.64
CA THR A 8 -7.09 16.97 26.25
C THR A 8 -5.76 16.38 25.73
N ASP A 9 -5.37 15.18 26.18
CA ASP A 9 -4.08 14.58 25.84
C ASP A 9 -3.98 14.01 24.41
N ARG A 10 -5.10 13.60 23.81
CA ARG A 10 -5.10 13.05 22.44
C ARG A 10 -4.75 14.10 21.39
N ARG A 11 -5.00 15.39 21.68
CA ARG A 11 -4.63 16.51 20.79
C ARG A 11 -3.18 16.97 20.99
N ALA A 12 -2.53 16.60 22.09
CA ALA A 12 -1.14 16.95 22.36
C ALA A 12 -0.14 16.05 21.60
N MET A 13 -0.50 14.78 21.33
CA MET A 13 0.35 13.88 20.53
C MET A 13 0.44 14.23 19.03
N LEU A 14 -0.39 15.15 18.52
CA LEU A 14 -0.35 15.58 17.10
C LEU A 14 0.49 16.84 16.86
N LYS A 15 1.26 17.33 17.85
CA LYS A 15 2.08 18.55 17.70
C LYS A 15 3.58 18.40 17.98
N ALA A 16 4.13 17.20 17.99
CA ALA A 16 5.58 17.00 18.10
C ALA A 16 6.23 16.69 16.74
N VAL A 17 6.22 17.68 15.83
CA VAL A 17 7.12 17.72 14.66
C VAL A 17 7.78 19.09 14.62
N ALA A 18 8.98 19.16 15.19
CA ALA A 18 10.07 20.16 15.06
C ALA A 18 10.96 19.95 16.30
N LEU A 19 12.29 19.88 16.29
CA LEU A 19 13.33 20.10 15.30
C LEU A 19 14.59 19.46 15.93
N ALA A 20 15.32 18.62 15.20
CA ALA A 20 16.70 18.28 15.56
C ALA A 20 17.52 18.17 14.27
N GLY A 21 17.96 19.32 13.77
CA GLY A 21 19.00 19.41 12.76
C GLY A 21 20.33 19.71 13.43
N ALA A 22 21.31 18.83 13.24
CA ALA A 22 22.71 19.19 13.19
C ALA A 22 23.50 18.18 12.33
N ALA A 23 24.17 18.74 11.32
CA ALA A 23 25.39 18.29 10.66
C ALA A 23 25.35 17.16 9.59
N ALA A 24 25.56 17.64 8.36
CA ALA A 24 26.50 17.12 7.35
C ALA A 24 26.18 15.79 6.63
N GLY A 25 25.79 15.94 5.36
CA GLY A 25 26.20 15.04 4.28
C GLY A 25 25.16 14.02 3.83
N GLY A 26 24.57 14.27 2.65
CA GLY A 26 23.83 13.25 1.89
C GLY A 26 22.38 13.66 1.65
N SER A 27 22.11 14.23 0.47
CA SER A 27 20.75 14.42 -0.04
C SER A 27 20.10 13.05 -0.28
N ALA A 28 19.47 12.48 0.73
CA ALA A 28 18.53 11.38 0.56
C ALA A 28 17.16 11.97 0.24
N LEU A 29 16.91 12.21 -1.05
CA LEU A 29 15.55 12.40 -1.54
C LEU A 29 14.83 11.05 -1.43
N LEU A 30 14.19 10.82 -0.28
CA LEU A 30 13.16 9.81 -0.14
C LEU A 30 12.02 10.22 -1.09
N PRO A 31 11.61 9.40 -2.08
CA PRO A 31 10.36 9.66 -2.77
C PRO A 31 9.23 9.40 -1.78
N THR A 32 8.81 10.45 -1.06
CA THR A 32 7.56 10.43 -0.32
C THR A 32 6.41 10.54 -1.33
N SER A 33 6.05 9.44 -1.98
CA SER A 33 4.69 9.29 -2.47
C SER A 33 3.78 9.17 -1.25
N LEU A 34 3.43 10.33 -0.71
CA LEU A 34 2.36 10.52 0.26
C LEU A 34 1.07 10.08 -0.42
N PHE A 35 0.69 8.81 -0.28
CA PHE A 35 -0.62 8.34 -0.71
C PHE A 35 -1.67 8.88 0.28
N ALA A 36 -2.09 10.13 0.05
CA ALA A 36 -3.21 10.74 0.71
C ALA A 36 -4.50 10.35 -0.03
N ALA A 37 -5.36 9.56 0.60
CA ALA A 37 -6.73 9.37 0.14
C ALA A 37 -7.68 10.30 0.93
N PRO A 38 -8.41 11.23 0.29
CA PRO A 38 -9.49 11.93 0.96
C PRO A 38 -10.72 11.01 1.04
N ALA A 39 -11.09 10.56 2.24
CA ALA A 39 -12.38 9.94 2.47
C ALA A 39 -13.43 11.02 2.79
N ARG A 40 -14.51 11.10 1.99
CA ARG A 40 -15.94 11.05 2.42
C ARG A 40 -16.89 11.66 1.37
N ARG A 41 -17.96 10.93 0.99
CA ARG A 41 -19.39 11.34 1.07
C ARG A 41 -20.31 10.10 0.98
N ILE A 42 -21.38 10.11 1.76
CA ILE A 42 -22.37 9.02 1.91
C ILE A 42 -23.49 9.20 0.89
N ALA A 43 -23.80 8.14 0.12
CA ALA A 43 -24.99 8.02 -0.72
C ALA A 43 -25.41 6.54 -0.80
N GLY A 44 -26.72 6.29 -0.93
CA GLY A 44 -27.45 5.04 -0.66
C GLY A 44 -27.01 3.75 -1.37
N ARG A 45 -27.80 2.69 -1.25
CA ARG A 45 -27.40 1.28 -1.50
C ARG A 45 -26.68 1.03 -2.85
N SER A 46 -27.03 1.75 -3.93
CA SER A 46 -26.31 1.68 -5.21
C SER A 46 -24.97 2.45 -5.23
N GLY A 47 -24.87 3.56 -4.49
CA GLY A 47 -23.62 4.29 -4.25
C GLY A 47 -22.70 3.63 -3.22
N THR A 48 -23.19 2.59 -2.53
CA THR A 48 -22.40 1.77 -1.60
C THR A 48 -21.55 0.77 -2.38
N LEU A 49 -22.15 0.02 -3.32
CA LEU A 49 -21.42 -0.92 -4.15
C LEU A 49 -20.40 -0.23 -5.07
N ALA A 50 -20.78 0.87 -5.70
CA ALA A 50 -19.85 1.62 -6.56
C ALA A 50 -18.63 2.16 -5.78
N ASN A 51 -18.84 2.58 -4.52
CA ASN A 51 -17.75 2.98 -3.63
C ASN A 51 -16.83 1.79 -3.30
N ASP A 52 -17.41 0.66 -2.92
CA ASP A 52 -16.64 -0.52 -2.54
C ASP A 52 -15.85 -1.09 -3.74
N VAL A 53 -16.44 -1.08 -4.93
CA VAL A 53 -15.72 -1.40 -6.18
C VAL A 53 -14.54 -0.45 -6.39
N SER A 54 -14.71 0.86 -6.18
CA SER A 54 -13.59 1.81 -6.31
C SER A 54 -12.46 1.52 -5.30
N VAL A 55 -12.80 1.11 -4.07
CA VAL A 55 -11.82 0.73 -3.06
C VAL A 55 -11.08 -0.53 -3.47
N MET A 56 -11.80 -1.57 -3.92
CA MET A 56 -11.20 -2.82 -4.41
C MET A 56 -10.29 -2.60 -5.62
N GLN A 57 -10.65 -1.70 -6.53
CA GLN A 57 -9.81 -1.37 -7.69
C GLN A 57 -8.49 -0.70 -7.27
N GLY A 58 -8.54 0.17 -6.24
CA GLY A 58 -7.33 0.74 -5.64
C GLY A 58 -6.44 -0.32 -5.01
N ALA A 59 -7.04 -1.28 -4.28
CA ALA A 59 -6.31 -2.41 -3.72
C ALA A 59 -5.66 -3.28 -4.80
N LEU A 60 -6.41 -3.63 -5.85
CA LEU A 60 -5.90 -4.43 -6.97
C LEU A 60 -4.73 -3.73 -7.69
N ALA A 61 -4.79 -2.40 -7.84
CA ALA A 61 -3.68 -1.63 -8.41
C ALA A 61 -2.41 -1.70 -7.54
N LEU A 62 -2.55 -1.68 -6.22
CA LEU A 62 -1.41 -1.86 -5.29
C LEU A 62 -0.84 -3.26 -5.35
N GLU A 63 -1.67 -4.30 -5.50
CA GLU A 63 -1.17 -5.66 -5.68
C GLU A 63 -0.37 -5.82 -6.98
N HIS A 64 -0.83 -5.22 -8.09
CA HIS A 64 -0.05 -5.20 -9.32
C HIS A 64 1.29 -4.47 -9.16
N GLU A 65 1.31 -3.38 -8.40
CA GLU A 65 2.53 -2.63 -8.08
C GLU A 65 3.53 -3.47 -7.29
N GLY A 66 3.07 -4.19 -6.25
CA GLY A 66 3.90 -5.11 -5.47
C GLY A 66 4.46 -6.25 -6.31
N ILE A 67 3.62 -6.90 -7.11
CA ILE A 67 4.05 -7.99 -8.01
C ILE A 67 5.12 -7.51 -8.99
N ALA A 68 4.90 -6.34 -9.61
CA ALA A 68 5.87 -5.77 -10.54
C ALA A 68 7.18 -5.44 -9.83
N ALA A 69 7.12 -4.78 -8.68
CA ALA A 69 8.29 -4.45 -7.86
C ALA A 69 9.15 -5.67 -7.53
N TYR A 70 8.52 -6.75 -7.04
CA TYR A 70 9.23 -8.00 -6.72
C TYR A 70 9.84 -8.66 -7.96
N LYS A 71 9.09 -8.75 -9.07
CA LYS A 71 9.59 -9.36 -10.32
C LYS A 71 10.75 -8.57 -10.91
N ILE A 72 10.67 -7.24 -10.93
CA ILE A 72 11.75 -6.38 -11.40
C ILE A 72 12.97 -6.49 -10.50
N ALA A 73 12.78 -6.46 -9.18
CA ALA A 73 13.86 -6.60 -8.21
C ALA A 73 14.58 -7.96 -8.34
N ALA A 74 13.85 -9.06 -8.49
CA ALA A 74 14.42 -10.39 -8.71
C ALA A 74 15.23 -10.48 -10.02
N GLY A 75 14.79 -9.79 -11.07
CA GLY A 75 15.50 -9.72 -12.36
C GLY A 75 16.67 -8.73 -12.40
N SER A 76 16.89 -7.92 -11.35
CA SER A 76 17.90 -6.85 -11.34
C SER A 76 19.35 -7.34 -11.20
N GLY A 77 19.54 -8.58 -10.74
CA GLY A 77 20.86 -9.10 -10.37
C GLY A 77 21.43 -8.56 -9.05
N LEU A 78 20.67 -7.75 -8.31
CA LEU A 78 21.11 -7.17 -7.03
C LEU A 78 20.90 -8.13 -5.85
N LEU A 79 20.03 -9.12 -5.97
CA LEU A 79 19.61 -9.98 -4.87
C LEU A 79 20.40 -11.28 -4.81
N SER A 80 20.85 -11.64 -3.61
CA SER A 80 21.38 -12.95 -3.28
C SER A 80 20.31 -14.04 -3.38
N PRO A 81 20.71 -15.31 -3.55
CA PRO A 81 19.75 -16.42 -3.61
C PRO A 81 18.83 -16.51 -2.38
N GLY A 82 19.35 -16.24 -1.18
CA GLY A 82 18.56 -16.25 0.05
C GLY A 82 17.49 -15.16 0.06
N THR A 83 17.83 -13.96 -0.38
CA THR A 83 16.89 -12.84 -0.45
C THR A 83 15.84 -13.06 -1.55
N ILE A 84 16.21 -13.66 -2.69
CA ILE A 84 15.24 -14.08 -3.73
C ILE A 84 14.24 -15.10 -3.17
N ALA A 85 14.69 -16.05 -2.35
CA ALA A 85 13.81 -17.05 -1.75
C ALA A 85 12.74 -16.41 -0.85
N VAL A 86 13.13 -15.45 0.00
CA VAL A 86 12.18 -14.70 0.84
C VAL A 86 11.26 -13.82 -0.02
N ALA A 87 11.82 -13.08 -0.97
CA ALA A 87 11.04 -12.24 -1.90
C ALA A 87 9.98 -13.04 -2.67
N SER A 88 10.27 -14.30 -3.00
CA SER A 88 9.31 -15.18 -3.69
C SER A 88 8.09 -15.53 -2.83
N VAL A 89 8.23 -15.58 -1.51
CA VAL A 89 7.10 -15.80 -0.60
C VAL A 89 6.15 -14.60 -0.62
N PHE A 90 6.68 -13.38 -0.48
CA PHE A 90 5.88 -12.15 -0.53
C PHE A 90 5.26 -11.91 -1.91
N LEU A 91 6.00 -12.21 -2.99
CA LEU A 91 5.45 -12.22 -4.34
C LEU A 91 4.23 -13.16 -4.43
N GLY A 92 4.32 -14.37 -3.88
CA GLY A 92 3.21 -15.31 -3.84
C GLY A 92 1.99 -14.78 -3.08
N HIS A 93 2.20 -14.06 -1.96
CA HIS A 93 1.11 -13.42 -1.22
C HIS A 93 0.40 -12.36 -2.07
N HIS A 94 1.15 -11.45 -2.71
CA HIS A 94 0.55 -10.44 -3.58
C HIS A 94 -0.19 -11.06 -4.77
N GLU A 95 0.34 -12.13 -5.38
CA GLU A 95 -0.36 -12.83 -6.46
C GLU A 95 -1.67 -13.44 -5.99
N GLY A 96 -1.71 -14.02 -4.78
CA GLY A 96 -2.94 -14.48 -4.14
C GLY A 96 -3.95 -13.35 -3.95
N HIS A 97 -3.55 -12.26 -3.31
CA HIS A 97 -4.43 -11.11 -3.08
C HIS A 97 -4.96 -10.52 -4.41
N ARG A 98 -4.10 -10.34 -5.40
CA ARG A 98 -4.48 -9.86 -6.74
C ARG A 98 -5.59 -10.72 -7.33
N ASP A 99 -5.41 -12.04 -7.32
CA ASP A 99 -6.35 -12.97 -7.95
C ASP A 99 -7.70 -12.98 -7.25
N GLU A 100 -7.70 -12.92 -5.92
CA GLU A 100 -8.92 -12.81 -5.12
C GLU A 100 -9.65 -11.48 -5.35
N LEU A 101 -8.93 -10.36 -5.36
CA LEU A 101 -9.50 -9.04 -5.63
C LEU A 101 -10.08 -8.95 -7.04
N ALA A 102 -9.34 -9.41 -8.05
CA ALA A 102 -9.81 -9.43 -9.43
C ALA A 102 -11.09 -10.27 -9.58
N LYS A 103 -11.14 -11.43 -8.92
CA LYS A 103 -12.33 -12.28 -8.87
C LYS A 103 -13.52 -11.57 -8.21
N LEU A 104 -13.32 -10.93 -7.06
CA LEU A 104 -14.38 -10.21 -6.34
C LEU A 104 -14.93 -9.05 -7.17
N ILE A 105 -14.06 -8.24 -7.78
CA ILE A 105 -14.45 -7.13 -8.67
C ILE A 105 -15.30 -7.66 -9.83
N ALA A 106 -14.89 -8.76 -10.46
CA ALA A 106 -15.65 -9.37 -11.55
C ALA A 106 -17.01 -9.90 -11.09
N GLN A 107 -17.09 -10.54 -9.91
CA GLN A 107 -18.33 -11.09 -9.35
C GLN A 107 -19.38 -10.01 -9.08
N VAL A 108 -18.96 -8.80 -8.73
CA VAL A 108 -19.87 -7.65 -8.52
C VAL A 108 -20.12 -6.83 -9.78
N GLY A 109 -19.72 -7.33 -10.96
CA GLY A 109 -19.97 -6.72 -12.27
C GLY A 109 -18.97 -5.64 -12.67
N GLY A 110 -17.89 -5.46 -11.91
CA GLY A 110 -16.78 -4.58 -12.29
C GLY A 110 -15.83 -5.25 -13.28
N LYS A 111 -15.06 -4.44 -14.03
CA LYS A 111 -13.93 -4.92 -14.81
C LYS A 111 -12.65 -4.70 -14.00
N PRO A 112 -11.90 -5.74 -13.58
CA PRO A 112 -10.64 -5.57 -12.85
C PRO A 112 -9.68 -4.62 -13.57
N VAL A 113 -9.01 -3.76 -12.82
CA VAL A 113 -7.96 -2.89 -13.38
C VAL A 113 -6.77 -3.75 -13.82
N GLU A 114 -6.24 -3.42 -14.98
CA GLU A 114 -5.05 -4.08 -15.54
C GLU A 114 -3.78 -3.49 -14.93
N ALA A 115 -2.74 -4.31 -14.85
CA ALA A 115 -1.41 -3.85 -14.45
C ALA A 115 -0.88 -2.79 -15.43
N LYS A 116 -0.07 -1.85 -14.91
CA LYS A 116 0.72 -0.94 -15.76
C LYS A 116 1.86 -1.70 -16.44
N SER A 117 2.56 -1.04 -17.36
CA SER A 117 3.79 -1.60 -17.93
C SER A 117 4.92 -1.62 -16.90
N ASN A 118 5.89 -2.54 -17.05
CA ASN A 118 7.11 -2.54 -16.21
C ASN A 118 7.87 -1.19 -16.29
N ALA A 119 7.86 -0.54 -17.45
CA ALA A 119 8.51 0.76 -17.62
C ALA A 119 7.83 1.85 -16.77
N ASP A 120 6.50 1.84 -16.69
CA ASP A 120 5.75 2.74 -15.81
C ASP A 120 6.05 2.46 -14.34
N TYR A 121 6.08 1.20 -13.92
CA TYR A 121 6.42 0.85 -12.53
C TYR A 121 7.86 1.26 -12.17
N ILE A 122 8.84 1.00 -13.05
CA ILE A 122 10.23 1.42 -12.82
C ILE A 122 10.33 2.93 -12.62
N ARG A 123 9.59 3.71 -13.42
CA ARG A 123 9.54 5.17 -13.31
C ARG A 123 8.82 5.61 -12.03
N ASP A 124 7.60 5.15 -11.82
CA ASP A 124 6.71 5.60 -10.74
C ASP A 124 7.30 5.25 -9.35
N LEU A 125 7.96 4.10 -9.23
CA LEU A 125 8.59 3.61 -8.00
C LEU A 125 10.08 3.97 -7.88
N ASN A 126 10.64 4.62 -8.91
CA ASN A 126 12.07 4.94 -8.99
C ASN A 126 12.99 3.72 -8.76
N ILE A 127 12.59 2.52 -9.23
CA ILE A 127 13.33 1.27 -9.01
C ILE A 127 14.74 1.33 -9.64
N ALA A 128 14.92 2.09 -10.72
CA ALA A 128 16.23 2.27 -11.36
C ALA A 128 17.29 2.93 -10.43
N SER A 129 16.85 3.56 -9.33
CA SER A 129 17.74 4.17 -8.34
C SER A 129 18.40 3.16 -7.38
N LEU A 130 17.85 1.94 -7.24
CA LEU A 130 18.36 0.91 -6.33
C LEU A 130 19.70 0.36 -6.84
N LYS A 131 20.72 0.29 -5.98
CA LYS A 131 22.10 -0.09 -6.37
C LYS A 131 22.66 -1.30 -5.64
N SER A 132 21.98 -1.76 -4.59
CA SER A 132 22.44 -2.84 -3.74
C SER A 132 21.27 -3.68 -3.23
N GLU A 133 21.56 -4.89 -2.76
CA GLU A 133 20.57 -5.72 -2.06
C GLU A 133 19.94 -4.95 -0.89
N ALA A 134 20.74 -4.20 -0.12
CA ALA A 134 20.24 -3.41 1.01
C ALA A 134 19.24 -2.33 0.57
N ASP A 135 19.46 -1.67 -0.57
CA ASP A 135 18.50 -0.71 -1.12
C ASP A 135 17.19 -1.41 -1.50
N VAL A 136 17.27 -2.58 -2.11
CA VAL A 136 16.10 -3.37 -2.53
C VAL A 136 15.31 -3.86 -1.32
N VAL A 137 15.97 -4.39 -0.29
CA VAL A 137 15.31 -4.85 0.95
C VAL A 137 14.64 -3.67 1.66
N LYS A 138 15.31 -2.51 1.75
CA LYS A 138 14.73 -1.30 2.35
C LYS A 138 13.53 -0.80 1.55
N PHE A 139 13.63 -0.80 0.22
CA PHE A 139 12.54 -0.44 -0.67
C PHE A 139 11.34 -1.39 -0.50
N ALA A 140 11.56 -2.70 -0.50
CA ALA A 140 10.53 -3.71 -0.29
C ALA A 140 9.84 -3.53 1.08
N ALA A 141 10.61 -3.36 2.15
CA ALA A 141 10.04 -3.11 3.49
C ALA A 141 9.15 -1.85 3.53
N GLY A 142 9.56 -0.78 2.85
CA GLY A 142 8.75 0.44 2.72
C GLY A 142 7.47 0.22 1.92
N LEU A 143 7.55 -0.57 0.84
CA LEU A 143 6.41 -0.96 0.02
C LEU A 143 5.38 -1.75 0.85
N GLU A 144 5.82 -2.76 1.60
CA GLU A 144 4.95 -3.58 2.45
C GLU A 144 4.29 -2.76 3.56
N GLN A 145 5.03 -1.84 4.17
CA GLN A 145 4.47 -0.92 5.17
C GLN A 145 3.42 -0.01 4.55
N GLY A 146 3.66 0.50 3.33
CA GLY A 146 2.70 1.29 2.57
C GLY A 146 1.42 0.50 2.25
N ALA A 147 1.57 -0.72 1.76
CA ALA A 147 0.47 -1.62 1.47
C ALA A 147 -0.36 -1.94 2.72
N THR A 148 0.30 -2.30 3.83
CA THR A 148 -0.37 -2.58 5.12
C THR A 148 -1.20 -1.38 5.58
N ASN A 149 -0.64 -0.18 5.54
CA ASN A 149 -1.36 1.04 5.92
C ASN A 149 -2.54 1.33 4.97
N ALA A 150 -2.38 1.08 3.67
CA ALA A 150 -3.43 1.23 2.68
C ALA A 150 -4.58 0.25 2.95
N TYR A 151 -4.29 -1.02 3.27
CA TYR A 151 -5.31 -2.02 3.63
C TYR A 151 -6.13 -1.60 4.85
N VAL A 152 -5.51 -1.06 5.90
CA VAL A 152 -6.24 -0.51 7.06
C VAL A 152 -7.21 0.60 6.64
N GLY A 153 -6.77 1.51 5.78
CA GLY A 153 -7.61 2.57 5.22
C GLY A 153 -8.74 2.04 4.34
N GLN A 154 -8.47 1.00 3.53
CA GLN A 154 -9.44 0.37 2.64
C GLN A 154 -10.52 -0.37 3.43
N ILE A 155 -10.16 -1.15 4.46
CA ILE A 155 -11.11 -1.80 5.37
C ILE A 155 -12.06 -0.75 5.98
N ALA A 156 -11.52 0.39 6.43
CA ALA A 156 -12.33 1.48 6.99
C ALA A 156 -13.22 2.18 5.95
N ALA A 157 -12.87 2.12 4.67
CA ALA A 157 -13.62 2.74 3.57
C ALA A 157 -14.70 1.84 2.95
N LEU A 158 -14.55 0.50 3.08
CA LEU A 158 -15.52 -0.49 2.63
C LEU A 158 -16.81 -0.40 3.44
N ARG A 159 -17.95 -0.43 2.75
CA ARG A 159 -19.27 -0.26 3.37
C ARG A 159 -20.04 -1.56 3.50
N ASP A 160 -19.85 -2.51 2.59
CA ASP A 160 -20.38 -3.87 2.75
C ASP A 160 -19.53 -4.64 3.77
N PRO A 161 -20.10 -5.06 4.91
CA PRO A 161 -19.35 -5.78 5.94
C PRO A 161 -18.75 -7.11 5.48
N LYS A 162 -19.36 -7.76 4.47
CA LYS A 162 -18.84 -9.02 3.92
C LYS A 162 -17.59 -8.74 3.09
N ILE A 163 -17.59 -7.68 2.28
CA ILE A 163 -16.40 -7.28 1.50
C ILE A 163 -15.30 -6.80 2.47
N ALA A 164 -15.65 -6.00 3.48
CA ALA A 164 -14.70 -5.55 4.50
C ALA A 164 -14.04 -6.72 5.26
N HIS A 165 -14.80 -7.79 5.54
CA HIS A 165 -14.25 -8.97 6.21
C HIS A 165 -13.23 -9.72 5.33
N LEU A 166 -13.42 -9.78 4.02
CA LEU A 166 -12.47 -10.43 3.10
C LEU A 166 -11.12 -9.69 3.03
N PHE A 167 -11.11 -8.38 3.25
CA PHE A 167 -9.88 -7.57 3.31
C PHE A 167 -9.11 -7.70 4.63
N ALA A 168 -9.70 -8.33 5.65
CA ALA A 168 -9.15 -8.43 7.00
C ALA A 168 -8.63 -9.84 7.35
N GLN A 169 -8.66 -10.76 6.38
CA GLN A 169 -8.13 -12.13 6.50
C GLN A 169 -6.70 -12.18 5.97
#